data_AF-A7EQR0-F1
#
_entry.id   AF-A7EQR0-F1
#
_cell.length_a   1.000
_cell.length_b   1.000
_cell.length_c   1.000
_cell.angle_alpha   90.00
_cell.angle_beta   90.00
_cell.angle_gamma   90.00
#
_symmetry.space_group_name_H-M   'P 1'
#
loop_
_entity.id
_entity.type
_entity.pdbx_description
1 polymer ?
#
loop_
_entity_poly.entity_id
_entity_poly.type
_entity_poly.pdbx_seq_one_letter_code
_entity_poly.pdbx_strand_id
1 'polypeptide(L)'
;MQFKSLLLIAGATILSPFLVEAQTWTICNPLNQTCPNDPALGTNHTFYFNTSSTVTDYYNITAGTLAYGNDGAEFTIAKQGQSPTIQSKFFIFFGQVSVVMKAATGVGIVSSIVLESDDLDEVDWEFIGGNNTHAETNYFGKGNTTAYDRAIWYPTPSDPTANFHNYTVDWTAERIQWWIDDSLVRTLAYADALGGKNFPQTPMTVRLGIWSGGDPKGNSEGTIEWAGGVTDFSKTPFTMYVKSAAIQDYSTGSEYQWTDKTGDWQSIKVISGNSTVAKAITENATPKLTLSEKWHRLSKGVKLTIYCLCGAVAAALISLFLFTFFRQRRNGRLEREAYNQLIEKQQQDNQIEMNNKGFGGFDDASGGLGDDHGTGYVGPVGSASANALATGSPVVQAGQHGPRSPTMVEHSGEMSPQTAEFPQQPRFGSTTNGGSYVKM
;
A
#
# COMPACT_ATOMS: atom_id res chain seq x y z
N MET A 1 30.61 67.64 -17.09
CA MET A 1 29.21 67.44 -16.66
C MET A 1 28.59 66.48 -17.66
N GLN A 2 28.76 65.17 -17.49
CA GLN A 2 27.77 64.23 -16.90
C GLN A 2 26.36 64.42 -17.46
N PHE A 3 25.85 63.42 -18.20
CA PHE A 3 24.65 62.59 -17.88
C PHE A 3 24.51 61.54 -19.00
N LYS A 4 25.04 60.34 -18.79
CA LYS A 4 24.35 59.08 -18.38
C LYS A 4 23.70 58.33 -19.54
N SER A 5 24.38 57.27 -19.96
CA SER A 5 23.89 56.16 -20.76
C SER A 5 22.63 55.55 -20.14
N LEU A 6 21.54 55.46 -20.89
CA LEU A 6 20.45 54.54 -20.59
C LEU A 6 20.75 53.21 -21.28
N LEU A 7 21.12 52.20 -20.48
CA LEU A 7 20.99 50.81 -20.87
C LEU A 7 19.49 50.50 -21.04
N LEU A 8 19.09 50.11 -22.25
CA LEU A 8 17.89 49.33 -22.47
C LEU A 8 18.13 47.93 -21.91
N ILE A 9 17.69 47.70 -20.68
CA ILE A 9 17.52 46.35 -20.15
C ILE A 9 16.29 45.79 -20.84
N ALA A 10 16.51 44.92 -21.83
CA ALA A 10 15.48 44.04 -22.34
C ALA A 10 15.03 43.17 -21.16
N GLY A 11 13.86 43.48 -20.60
CA GLY A 11 13.19 42.62 -19.63
C GLY A 11 12.77 41.36 -20.36
N ALA A 12 13.58 40.32 -20.27
CA ALA A 12 13.13 38.96 -20.55
C ALA A 12 12.09 38.64 -19.48
N THR A 13 10.82 38.73 -19.83
CA THR A 13 9.74 38.07 -19.09
C THR A 13 10.03 36.58 -19.16
N ILE A 14 10.66 36.06 -18.12
CA ILE A 14 10.77 34.64 -17.88
C ILE A 14 9.33 34.16 -17.62
N LEU A 15 8.70 33.62 -18.66
CA LEU A 15 7.54 32.76 -18.51
C LEU A 15 8.00 31.59 -17.64
N SER A 16 7.68 31.65 -16.33
CA SER A 16 7.85 30.51 -15.45
C SER A 16 7.06 29.34 -16.03
N PRO A 17 7.65 28.15 -16.18
CA PRO A 17 6.94 26.98 -16.64
C PRO A 17 5.82 26.66 -15.64
N PHE A 18 4.59 26.61 -16.16
CA PHE A 18 3.40 26.19 -15.44
C PHE A 18 3.52 24.69 -15.18
N LEU A 19 4.11 24.32 -14.04
CA LEU A 19 4.19 22.93 -13.63
C LEU A 19 3.03 22.61 -12.70
N VAL A 20 2.18 21.70 -13.18
CA VAL A 20 1.24 20.91 -12.40
C VAL A 20 2.06 19.95 -11.53
N GLU A 21 2.82 20.47 -10.56
CA GLU A 21 3.80 19.68 -9.78
C GLU A 21 3.15 18.68 -8.80
N ALA A 22 1.82 18.66 -8.66
CA ALA A 22 1.19 17.87 -7.61
C ALA A 22 1.22 16.36 -7.87
N GLN A 23 1.31 15.90 -9.13
CA GLN A 23 1.17 14.47 -9.47
C GLN A 23 2.21 13.92 -10.44
N THR A 24 2.82 14.76 -11.28
CA THR A 24 3.76 14.35 -12.34
C THR A 24 5.20 14.61 -11.94
N TRP A 25 5.95 13.57 -11.61
CA TRP A 25 7.33 13.68 -11.12
C TRP A 25 8.06 12.34 -11.18
N THR A 26 9.39 12.42 -11.25
CA THR A 26 10.30 11.27 -11.22
C THR A 26 11.41 11.49 -10.19
N ILE A 27 11.84 10.41 -9.52
CA ILE A 27 13.01 10.42 -8.63
C ILE A 27 14.30 10.33 -9.45
N CYS A 28 14.24 9.57 -10.54
CA CYS A 28 15.39 9.23 -11.35
C CYS A 28 15.01 9.35 -12.81
N ASN A 29 15.47 10.42 -13.48
CA ASN A 29 15.20 10.57 -14.91
C ASN A 29 16.27 9.85 -15.74
N PRO A 30 15.93 8.80 -16.49
CA PRO A 30 16.89 7.96 -17.22
C PRO A 30 17.52 8.68 -18.43
N LEU A 31 16.94 9.78 -18.91
CA LEU A 31 17.56 10.62 -19.95
C LEU A 31 18.81 11.33 -19.42
N ASN A 32 18.88 11.56 -18.10
CA ASN A 32 19.96 12.31 -17.47
C ASN A 32 20.96 11.37 -16.77
N GLN A 33 20.53 10.26 -16.22
CA GLN A 33 21.36 9.37 -15.39
C GLN A 33 20.99 7.89 -15.55
N THR A 34 21.79 7.00 -14.95
CA THR A 34 21.44 5.57 -14.89
C THR A 34 20.51 5.34 -13.71
N CYS A 35 19.35 4.74 -13.97
CA CYS A 35 18.33 4.44 -12.97
C CYS A 35 18.29 2.94 -12.62
N PRO A 36 17.75 2.57 -11.45
CA PRO A 36 17.37 1.19 -11.17
C PRO A 36 16.41 0.66 -12.24
N ASN A 37 16.31 -0.66 -12.38
CA ASN A 37 15.29 -1.24 -13.24
C ASN A 37 13.90 -1.02 -12.64
N ASP A 38 12.92 -0.80 -13.50
CA ASP A 38 11.53 -0.58 -13.10
C ASP A 38 10.85 -1.94 -12.87
N PRO A 39 10.23 -2.18 -11.70
CA PRO A 39 9.52 -3.43 -11.45
C PRO A 39 8.30 -3.56 -12.37
N ALA A 40 8.21 -4.62 -13.16
CA ALA A 40 7.10 -4.83 -14.07
C ALA A 40 5.86 -5.37 -13.35
N LEU A 41 4.66 -5.09 -13.86
CA LEU A 41 3.47 -5.86 -13.49
C LEU A 41 3.56 -7.27 -14.06
N GLY A 42 3.91 -7.39 -15.34
CA GLY A 42 4.17 -8.64 -16.06
C GLY A 42 2.98 -9.60 -16.13
N THR A 43 1.76 -9.10 -15.93
CA THR A 43 0.51 -9.88 -15.94
C THR A 43 -0.69 -8.94 -16.11
N ASN A 44 -1.89 -9.52 -16.15
CA ASN A 44 -3.15 -8.79 -16.15
C ASN A 44 -3.87 -8.99 -14.82
N HIS A 45 -4.37 -7.91 -14.23
CA HIS A 45 -5.09 -8.00 -12.97
C HIS A 45 -6.10 -6.86 -12.79
N THR A 46 -7.19 -7.16 -12.09
CA THR A 46 -8.17 -6.16 -11.66
C THR A 46 -7.99 -5.88 -10.17
N PHE A 47 -7.53 -4.67 -9.87
CA PHE A 47 -7.40 -4.14 -8.52
C PHE A 47 -8.75 -3.56 -8.08
N TYR A 48 -9.31 -4.08 -6.99
CA TYR A 48 -10.51 -3.54 -6.36
C TYR A 48 -10.13 -2.73 -5.12
N PHE A 49 -10.66 -1.51 -5.01
CA PHE A 49 -10.28 -0.56 -3.97
C PHE A 49 -11.30 -0.49 -2.82
N ASN A 50 -11.98 -1.59 -2.51
CA ASN A 50 -12.94 -1.66 -1.40
C ASN A 50 -12.29 -1.73 -0.01
N THR A 51 -11.00 -2.08 0.07
CA THR A 51 -10.23 -2.17 1.31
C THR A 51 -8.83 -1.58 1.14
N SER A 52 -8.18 -1.26 2.27
CA SER A 52 -6.82 -0.75 2.29
C SER A 52 -5.75 -1.76 1.85
N SER A 53 -6.06 -3.06 1.82
CA SER A 53 -5.08 -4.10 1.47
C SER A 53 -4.59 -3.96 0.04
N THR A 54 -5.47 -3.65 -0.92
CA THR A 54 -5.08 -3.45 -2.33
C THR A 54 -4.05 -2.33 -2.48
N VAL A 55 -4.31 -1.19 -1.83
CA VAL A 55 -3.37 -0.06 -1.83
C VAL A 55 -2.09 -0.44 -1.11
N THR A 56 -2.19 -1.00 0.10
CA THR A 56 -1.02 -1.37 0.92
C THR A 56 -0.10 -2.36 0.21
N ASP A 57 -0.65 -3.32 -0.53
CA ASP A 57 0.12 -4.36 -1.18
C ASP A 57 0.73 -3.86 -2.50
N TYR A 58 -0.03 -3.12 -3.31
CA TYR A 58 0.33 -2.87 -4.71
C TYR A 58 0.58 -1.41 -5.08
N TYR A 59 0.28 -0.46 -4.20
CA TYR A 59 0.42 0.98 -4.44
C TYR A 59 1.20 1.66 -3.30
N ASN A 60 1.81 2.79 -3.60
CA ASN A 60 2.34 3.72 -2.61
C ASN A 60 1.38 4.90 -2.49
N ILE A 61 1.03 5.30 -1.27
CA ILE A 61 0.36 6.57 -1.02
C ILE A 61 1.46 7.64 -1.06
N THR A 62 1.50 8.42 -2.13
CA THR A 62 2.52 9.45 -2.37
C THR A 62 2.15 10.77 -1.71
N ALA A 63 0.86 11.02 -1.50
CA ALA A 63 0.34 12.18 -0.79
C ALA A 63 -0.99 11.87 -0.09
N GLY A 64 -1.23 12.53 1.05
CA GLY A 64 -2.50 12.45 1.79
C GLY A 64 -2.78 11.07 2.42
N THR A 65 -4.06 10.79 2.63
CA THR A 65 -4.56 9.51 3.14
C THR A 65 -5.86 9.15 2.44
N LEU A 66 -6.19 7.87 2.37
CA LEU A 66 -7.42 7.36 1.77
C LEU A 66 -8.38 6.80 2.81
N ALA A 67 -9.67 6.99 2.57
CA ALA A 67 -10.73 6.21 3.18
C ALA A 67 -11.23 5.15 2.19
N TYR A 68 -12.00 4.18 2.69
CA TYR A 68 -12.51 3.06 1.90
C TYR A 68 -13.96 2.81 2.27
N GLY A 69 -14.82 2.73 1.27
CA GLY A 69 -16.26 2.53 1.43
C GLY A 69 -16.83 1.59 0.38
N ASN A 70 -18.16 1.51 0.33
CA ASN A 70 -18.87 0.69 -0.67
C ASN A 70 -18.61 1.15 -2.11
N ASP A 71 -18.24 2.42 -2.29
CA ASP A 71 -17.91 3.04 -3.57
C ASP A 71 -16.41 2.98 -3.90
N GLY A 72 -15.62 2.21 -3.14
CA GLY A 72 -14.20 2.02 -3.35
C GLY A 72 -13.33 2.95 -2.52
N ALA A 73 -12.16 3.32 -3.05
CA ALA A 73 -11.24 4.24 -2.38
C ALA A 73 -11.73 5.69 -2.54
N GLU A 74 -11.64 6.43 -1.44
CA GLU A 74 -12.08 7.83 -1.35
C GLU A 74 -10.86 8.74 -1.23
N PHE A 75 -10.65 9.55 -2.26
CA PHE A 75 -9.62 10.56 -2.34
C PHE A 75 -10.25 11.89 -1.95
N THR A 76 -10.00 12.38 -0.73
CA THR A 76 -10.71 13.54 -0.16
C THR A 76 -9.81 14.73 0.12
N ILE A 77 -10.16 15.89 -0.44
CA ILE A 77 -9.64 17.20 -0.06
C ILE A 77 -10.59 17.79 1.00
N ALA A 78 -10.20 17.70 2.27
CA ALA A 78 -10.91 18.30 3.39
C ALA A 78 -10.45 19.74 3.68
N LYS A 79 -9.25 20.12 3.24
CA LYS A 79 -8.69 21.46 3.40
C LYS A 79 -7.63 21.77 2.33
N GLN A 80 -7.35 23.06 2.16
CA GLN A 80 -6.30 23.57 1.26
C GLN A 80 -4.96 22.86 1.46
N GLY A 81 -4.25 22.60 0.36
CA GLY A 81 -2.95 21.92 0.34
C GLY A 81 -3.00 20.39 0.46
N GLN A 82 -4.19 19.79 0.51
CA GLN A 82 -4.32 18.34 0.41
C GLN A 82 -4.43 17.90 -1.05
N SER A 83 -3.69 16.84 -1.41
CA SER A 83 -3.73 16.21 -2.73
C SER A 83 -3.58 14.67 -2.64
N PRO A 84 -4.54 13.95 -2.01
CA PRO A 84 -4.46 12.50 -1.90
C PRO A 84 -4.15 11.83 -3.23
N THR A 85 -3.07 11.04 -3.26
CA THR A 85 -2.54 10.42 -4.48
C THR A 85 -1.94 9.06 -4.16
N ILE A 86 -2.22 8.08 -5.04
CA ILE A 86 -1.55 6.78 -5.04
C ILE A 86 -0.84 6.55 -6.36
N GLN A 87 0.26 5.80 -6.31
CA GLN A 87 1.07 5.38 -7.45
C GLN A 87 1.30 3.87 -7.36
N SER A 88 1.14 3.14 -8.46
CA SER A 88 1.45 1.71 -8.50
C SER A 88 2.92 1.45 -8.13
N LYS A 89 3.18 0.38 -7.39
CA LYS A 89 4.55 -0.08 -7.09
C LYS A 89 5.23 -0.76 -8.27
N PHE A 90 4.53 -0.85 -9.39
CA PHE A 90 4.94 -1.49 -10.63
C PHE A 90 4.71 -0.55 -11.80
N PHE A 91 5.37 -0.86 -12.90
CA PHE A 91 5.20 -0.25 -14.19
C PHE A 91 4.55 -1.24 -15.15
N ILE A 92 3.90 -0.73 -16.18
CA ILE A 92 3.49 -1.50 -17.37
C ILE A 92 4.24 -0.96 -18.57
N PHE A 93 4.50 -1.80 -19.57
CA PHE A 93 5.17 -1.36 -20.79
C PHE A 93 4.33 -1.71 -22.01
N PHE A 94 3.64 -0.68 -22.51
CA PHE A 94 2.42 -0.84 -23.28
C PHE A 94 1.36 -1.64 -22.49
N GLY A 95 0.11 -1.57 -22.92
CA GLY A 95 -0.95 -2.24 -22.18
C GLY A 95 -2.28 -1.53 -22.25
N GLN A 96 -3.12 -1.88 -21.28
CA GLN A 96 -4.43 -1.29 -21.12
C GLN A 96 -4.69 -0.99 -19.66
N VAL A 97 -5.16 0.22 -19.37
CA VAL A 97 -5.54 0.67 -18.02
C VAL A 97 -6.99 1.12 -18.08
N SER A 98 -7.85 0.47 -17.31
CA SER A 98 -9.29 0.76 -17.26
C SER A 98 -9.69 1.07 -15.82
N VAL A 99 -10.11 2.29 -15.56
CA VAL A 99 -10.43 2.76 -14.21
C VAL A 99 -11.90 3.09 -14.09
N VAL A 100 -12.59 2.44 -13.15
CA VAL A 100 -13.97 2.75 -12.81
C VAL A 100 -13.98 3.78 -11.69
N MET A 101 -14.31 5.02 -12.01
CA MET A 101 -14.29 6.13 -11.06
C MET A 101 -15.45 7.11 -11.24
N LYS A 102 -15.67 7.90 -10.19
CA LYS A 102 -16.54 9.08 -10.14
C LYS A 102 -15.70 10.26 -9.67
N ALA A 103 -15.63 11.30 -10.49
CA ALA A 103 -14.81 12.48 -10.23
C ALA A 103 -15.37 13.30 -9.07
N ALA A 104 -14.53 14.13 -8.47
CA ALA A 104 -14.95 15.06 -7.43
C ALA A 104 -15.68 16.27 -8.02
N THR A 105 -16.67 16.77 -7.30
CA THR A 105 -17.30 18.07 -7.58
C THR A 105 -16.43 19.23 -7.07
N GLY A 106 -16.66 20.43 -7.58
CA GLY A 106 -16.11 21.68 -7.04
C GLY A 106 -15.30 22.45 -8.07
N VAL A 107 -15.51 23.76 -8.13
CA VAL A 107 -14.72 24.65 -9.00
C VAL A 107 -13.25 24.56 -8.60
N GLY A 108 -12.35 24.42 -9.57
CA GLY A 108 -10.91 24.33 -9.32
C GLY A 108 -10.42 22.97 -8.81
N ILE A 109 -11.31 21.99 -8.57
CA ILE A 109 -10.94 20.64 -8.13
C ILE A 109 -10.71 19.76 -9.34
N VAL A 110 -9.61 19.01 -9.30
CA VAL A 110 -9.16 18.13 -10.38
C VAL A 110 -9.11 16.71 -9.85
N SER A 111 -9.73 15.79 -10.57
CA SER A 111 -9.55 14.34 -10.39
C SER A 111 -8.76 13.78 -11.56
N SER A 112 -7.82 12.89 -11.31
CA SER A 112 -6.81 12.52 -12.32
C SER A 112 -6.56 11.02 -12.35
N ILE A 113 -6.43 10.48 -13.57
CA ILE A 113 -5.84 9.16 -13.85
C ILE A 113 -4.63 9.43 -14.72
N VAL A 114 -3.44 9.10 -14.24
CA VAL A 114 -2.19 9.41 -14.94
C VAL A 114 -1.36 8.14 -15.10
N LEU A 115 -0.99 7.82 -16.34
CA LEU A 115 0.11 6.91 -16.62
C LEU A 115 1.36 7.78 -16.77
N GLU A 116 2.40 7.53 -15.99
CA GLU A 116 3.63 8.33 -16.05
C GLU A 116 4.88 7.47 -15.91
N SER A 117 5.86 7.70 -16.80
CA SER A 117 7.17 7.06 -16.81
C SER A 117 8.21 7.86 -16.02
N ASP A 118 9.35 7.21 -15.78
CA ASP A 118 10.50 7.87 -15.15
C ASP A 118 11.16 8.95 -16.03
N ASP A 119 10.96 8.93 -17.35
CA ASP A 119 11.40 10.02 -18.25
C ASP A 119 10.33 11.09 -18.52
N LEU A 120 9.18 11.00 -17.86
CA LEU A 120 8.04 11.91 -17.98
C LEU A 120 7.33 11.81 -19.35
N ASP A 121 7.35 10.63 -19.97
CA ASP A 121 6.25 10.23 -20.87
C ASP A 121 4.99 10.07 -20.01
N GLU A 122 3.87 10.60 -20.52
CA GLU A 122 2.62 10.74 -19.76
C GLU A 122 1.40 10.51 -20.65
N VAL A 123 0.39 9.83 -20.12
CA VAL A 123 -0.95 9.71 -20.70
C VAL A 123 -1.97 9.86 -19.59
N ASP A 124 -2.91 10.77 -19.73
CA ASP A 124 -3.83 11.10 -18.65
C ASP A 124 -5.30 11.24 -19.06
N TRP A 125 -6.12 11.19 -18.01
CA TRP A 125 -7.47 11.71 -17.95
C TRP A 125 -7.55 12.75 -16.84
N GLU A 126 -8.12 13.90 -17.14
CA GLU A 126 -8.36 14.97 -16.18
C GLU A 126 -9.85 15.33 -16.12
N PHE A 127 -10.37 15.48 -14.90
CA PHE A 127 -11.76 15.85 -14.64
C PHE A 127 -11.81 17.09 -13.78
N ILE A 128 -12.44 18.14 -14.32
CA ILE A 128 -12.62 19.39 -13.60
C ILE A 128 -13.97 19.37 -12.90
N GLY A 129 -13.98 19.49 -11.57
CA GLY A 129 -15.19 19.35 -10.75
C GLY A 129 -16.25 20.42 -10.96
N GLY A 130 -15.92 21.51 -11.66
CA GLY A 130 -16.86 22.52 -12.15
C GLY A 130 -17.47 22.19 -13.53
N ASN A 131 -16.93 21.20 -14.24
CA ASN A 131 -17.40 20.73 -15.54
C ASN A 131 -18.00 19.32 -15.40
N ASN A 132 -19.33 19.27 -15.40
CA ASN A 132 -20.06 18.03 -15.18
C ASN A 132 -20.53 17.37 -16.49
N THR A 133 -19.88 17.69 -17.62
CA THR A 133 -20.29 17.20 -18.95
C THR A 133 -19.15 16.62 -19.77
N HIS A 134 -17.89 16.80 -19.36
CA HIS A 134 -16.74 16.39 -20.16
C HIS A 134 -15.62 15.79 -19.30
N ALA A 135 -14.78 15.00 -19.96
CA ALA A 135 -13.48 14.57 -19.50
C ALA A 135 -12.40 15.14 -20.44
N GLU A 136 -11.27 15.56 -19.90
CA GLU A 136 -10.10 15.95 -20.68
C GLU A 136 -9.16 14.74 -20.85
N THR A 137 -8.57 14.63 -22.03
CA THR A 137 -7.48 13.70 -22.31
C THR A 137 -6.24 14.50 -22.64
N ASN A 138 -5.07 14.08 -22.16
CA ASN A 138 -3.81 14.72 -22.50
C ASN A 138 -2.68 13.69 -22.59
N TYR A 139 -1.53 14.13 -23.07
CA TYR A 139 -0.32 13.31 -23.11
C TYR A 139 0.93 14.19 -23.11
N PHE A 140 2.01 13.68 -22.51
CA PHE A 140 3.33 14.28 -22.58
C PHE A 140 4.38 13.29 -23.04
N GLY A 141 5.39 13.80 -23.75
CA GLY A 141 6.53 13.00 -24.16
C GLY A 141 7.78 13.61 -23.55
N LYS A 142 8.53 12.83 -22.78
CA LYS A 142 9.82 13.21 -22.17
C LYS A 142 9.75 14.52 -21.37
N GLY A 143 8.61 14.79 -20.72
CA GLY A 143 8.37 16.01 -19.96
C GLY A 143 8.30 17.28 -20.81
N ASN A 144 8.12 17.16 -22.12
CA ASN A 144 8.08 18.29 -23.03
C ASN A 144 6.79 19.11 -22.83
N THR A 145 6.91 20.31 -22.25
CA THR A 145 5.81 21.26 -22.00
C THR A 145 5.86 22.48 -22.92
N THR A 146 6.60 22.42 -24.03
CA THR A 146 6.77 23.57 -24.94
C THR A 146 5.49 23.98 -25.68
N ALA A 147 4.52 23.07 -25.79
CA ALA A 147 3.19 23.32 -26.33
C ALA A 147 2.10 22.72 -25.43
N TYR A 148 0.95 23.39 -25.34
CA TYR A 148 -0.21 22.98 -24.53
C TYR A 148 -1.44 22.67 -25.42
N ASP A 149 -1.20 22.23 -26.65
CA ASP A 149 -2.19 21.88 -27.68
C ASP A 149 -2.67 20.43 -27.62
N ARG A 150 -2.26 19.69 -26.58
CA ARG A 150 -2.46 18.24 -26.46
C ARG A 150 -3.69 17.87 -25.65
N ALA A 151 -4.19 18.78 -24.84
CA ALA A 151 -5.44 18.65 -24.09
C ALA A 151 -6.64 18.67 -25.05
N ILE A 152 -7.48 17.62 -25.01
CA ILE A 152 -8.72 17.55 -25.78
C ILE A 152 -9.85 17.05 -24.89
N TRP A 153 -10.96 17.79 -24.92
CA TRP A 153 -12.16 17.54 -24.13
C TRP A 153 -13.18 16.71 -24.89
N TYR A 154 -13.75 15.71 -24.23
CA TYR A 154 -14.78 14.84 -24.78
C TYR A 154 -16.00 14.78 -23.87
N PRO A 155 -17.22 14.78 -24.44
CA PRO A 155 -18.43 14.69 -23.64
C PRO A 155 -18.52 13.32 -22.97
N THR A 156 -18.94 13.30 -21.71
CA THR A 156 -19.25 12.07 -20.98
C THR A 156 -20.72 11.69 -21.22
N PRO A 157 -21.09 10.38 -21.22
CA PRO A 157 -22.48 9.96 -21.43
C PRO A 157 -23.45 10.47 -20.35
N SER A 158 -22.93 10.71 -19.15
CA SER A 158 -23.65 11.32 -18.04
C SER A 158 -22.70 12.16 -17.18
N ASP A 159 -23.22 12.82 -16.14
CA ASP A 159 -22.41 13.64 -15.23
C ASP A 159 -21.30 12.81 -14.57
N PRO A 160 -20.00 13.09 -14.83
CA PRO A 160 -18.88 12.29 -14.34
C PRO A 160 -18.59 12.54 -12.86
N THR A 161 -19.17 13.58 -12.26
CA THR A 161 -19.08 13.88 -10.83
C THR A 161 -20.21 13.22 -10.03
N ALA A 162 -21.31 12.86 -10.71
CA ALA A 162 -22.44 12.17 -10.10
C ALA A 162 -22.44 10.65 -10.35
N ASN A 163 -21.88 10.19 -11.47
CA ASN A 163 -21.94 8.80 -11.92
C ASN A 163 -20.56 8.17 -12.06
N PHE A 164 -20.50 6.85 -11.88
CA PHE A 164 -19.31 6.07 -12.21
C PHE A 164 -19.26 5.82 -13.71
N HIS A 165 -18.10 6.04 -14.30
CA HIS A 165 -17.78 5.67 -15.66
C HIS A 165 -16.49 4.85 -15.68
N ASN A 166 -16.31 4.07 -16.74
CA ASN A 166 -15.07 3.36 -16.99
C ASN A 166 -14.20 4.15 -17.98
N TYR A 167 -13.04 4.62 -17.53
CA TYR A 167 -12.11 5.36 -18.37
C TYR A 167 -10.95 4.44 -18.74
N THR A 168 -10.82 4.15 -20.03
CA THR A 168 -9.82 3.21 -20.52
C THR A 168 -8.80 3.91 -21.40
N VAL A 169 -7.52 3.63 -21.14
CA VAL A 169 -6.40 3.91 -22.04
C VAL A 169 -5.91 2.57 -22.58
N ASP A 170 -5.85 2.44 -23.90
CA ASP A 170 -5.20 1.32 -24.59
C ASP A 170 -4.00 1.84 -25.38
N TRP A 171 -2.81 1.44 -24.96
CA TRP A 171 -1.53 2.03 -25.34
C TRP A 171 -0.61 0.98 -25.94
N THR A 172 -0.24 1.18 -27.20
CA THR A 172 0.72 0.36 -27.95
C THR A 172 1.83 1.22 -28.54
N ALA A 173 2.84 0.60 -29.14
CA ALA A 173 3.93 1.33 -29.80
C ALA A 173 3.43 2.16 -31.00
N GLU A 174 2.30 1.80 -31.60
CA GLU A 174 1.74 2.45 -32.78
C GLU A 174 0.74 3.56 -32.43
N ARG A 175 0.04 3.44 -31.30
CA ARG A 175 -1.06 4.35 -30.96
C ARG A 175 -1.49 4.31 -29.50
N ILE A 176 -2.14 5.37 -29.06
CA ILE A 176 -2.87 5.45 -27.79
C ILE A 176 -4.35 5.70 -28.11
N GLN A 177 -5.24 4.98 -27.42
CA GLN A 177 -6.68 5.23 -27.48
C GLN A 177 -7.26 5.49 -26.11
N TRP A 178 -8.21 6.42 -26.08
CA TRP A 178 -8.97 6.77 -24.90
C TRP A 178 -10.43 6.39 -25.13
N TRP A 179 -11.02 5.68 -24.16
CA TRP A 179 -12.40 5.24 -24.17
C TRP A 179 -13.13 5.71 -22.92
N ILE A 180 -14.39 6.10 -23.08
CA ILE A 180 -15.32 6.35 -21.98
C ILE A 180 -16.42 5.29 -22.09
N ASP A 181 -16.54 4.46 -21.07
CA ASP A 181 -17.32 3.24 -21.07
C ASP A 181 -16.93 2.35 -22.26
N ASP A 182 -17.84 2.13 -23.21
CA ASP A 182 -17.60 1.34 -24.41
C ASP A 182 -17.34 2.20 -25.67
N SER A 183 -17.21 3.52 -25.51
CA SER A 183 -17.07 4.47 -26.63
C SER A 183 -15.63 4.98 -26.78
N LEU A 184 -15.03 4.73 -27.94
CA LEU A 184 -13.74 5.33 -28.33
C LEU A 184 -13.94 6.84 -28.56
N VAL A 185 -13.19 7.66 -27.83
CA VAL A 185 -13.28 9.13 -27.96
C VAL A 185 -12.05 9.74 -28.61
N ARG A 186 -10.85 9.19 -28.41
CA ARG A 186 -9.61 9.70 -28.99
C ARG A 186 -8.70 8.58 -29.46
N THR A 187 -8.05 8.79 -30.60
CA THR A 187 -6.87 8.02 -31.02
C THR A 187 -5.72 9.00 -31.29
N LEU A 188 -4.55 8.71 -30.74
CA LEU A 188 -3.28 9.37 -31.07
C LEU A 188 -2.39 8.35 -31.77
N ALA A 189 -2.04 8.57 -33.04
CA ALA A 189 -1.04 7.73 -33.70
C ALA A 189 0.37 8.20 -33.30
N TYR A 190 1.34 7.27 -33.32
CA TYR A 190 2.75 7.56 -33.05
C TYR A 190 3.28 8.76 -33.84
N ALA A 191 2.96 8.84 -35.13
CA ALA A 191 3.42 9.89 -36.02
C ALA A 191 2.83 11.28 -35.70
N ASP A 192 1.63 11.34 -35.10
CA ASP A 192 0.96 12.60 -34.77
C ASP A 192 1.62 13.29 -33.57
N ALA A 193 2.31 12.53 -32.71
CA ALA A 193 3.06 13.04 -31.57
C ALA A 193 4.47 13.51 -31.98
N LEU A 194 4.53 14.52 -32.85
CA LEU A 194 5.77 15.11 -33.38
C LEU A 194 6.67 14.08 -34.08
N GLY A 195 6.06 13.25 -34.95
CA GLY A 195 6.78 12.17 -35.63
C GLY A 195 7.33 11.11 -34.68
N GLY A 196 6.72 10.93 -33.51
CA GLY A 196 7.13 9.97 -32.49
C GLY A 196 7.96 10.52 -31.34
N LYS A 197 8.51 11.74 -31.49
CA LYS A 197 9.43 12.31 -30.49
C LYS A 197 8.75 12.60 -29.15
N ASN A 198 7.47 12.96 -29.19
CA ASN A 198 6.65 13.21 -28.01
C ASN A 198 5.63 12.09 -27.77
N PHE A 199 5.76 10.94 -28.44
CA PHE A 199 4.84 9.83 -28.20
C PHE A 199 5.23 9.12 -26.89
N PRO A 200 4.29 8.93 -25.95
CA PRO A 200 4.54 8.13 -24.74
C PRO A 200 4.89 6.69 -25.12
N GLN A 201 6.08 6.26 -24.74
CA GLN A 201 6.66 5.02 -25.26
C GLN A 201 7.61 4.33 -24.29
N THR A 202 7.62 4.71 -23.03
CA THR A 202 8.48 4.12 -22.00
C THR A 202 7.65 3.61 -20.83
N PRO A 203 8.12 2.62 -20.03
CA PRO A 203 7.32 2.01 -18.98
C PRO A 203 6.68 3.04 -18.05
N MET A 204 5.39 2.89 -17.77
CA MET A 204 4.63 3.85 -16.97
C MET A 204 4.04 3.21 -15.72
N THR A 205 4.09 3.94 -14.61
CA THR A 205 3.26 3.69 -13.43
C THR A 205 1.83 4.11 -13.69
N VAL A 206 0.86 3.61 -12.91
CA VAL A 206 -0.51 4.12 -12.86
C VAL A 206 -0.70 4.90 -11.57
N ARG A 207 -1.10 6.16 -11.72
CA ARG A 207 -1.33 7.11 -10.63
C ARG A 207 -2.79 7.53 -10.62
N LEU A 208 -3.36 7.63 -9.42
CA LEU A 208 -4.74 8.04 -9.18
C LEU A 208 -4.73 9.07 -8.07
N GLY A 209 -5.41 10.19 -8.27
CA GLY A 209 -5.47 11.19 -7.23
C GLY A 209 -6.39 12.36 -7.51
N ILE A 210 -6.55 13.18 -6.49
CA ILE A 210 -7.32 14.42 -6.51
C ILE A 210 -6.43 15.56 -6.03
N TRP A 211 -6.60 16.74 -6.62
CA TRP A 211 -5.88 17.94 -6.21
C TRP A 211 -6.67 19.21 -6.55
N SER A 212 -6.19 20.35 -6.08
CA SER A 212 -6.83 21.65 -6.33
C SER A 212 -6.02 22.45 -7.36
N GLY A 213 -6.38 22.35 -8.63
CA GLY A 213 -5.84 23.19 -9.71
C GLY A 213 -6.17 24.68 -9.54
N GLY A 214 -7.31 24.98 -8.92
CA GLY A 214 -7.76 26.33 -8.60
C GLY A 214 -7.13 26.97 -7.35
N ASP A 215 -6.04 26.42 -6.79
CA ASP A 215 -5.40 26.98 -5.59
C ASP A 215 -4.49 28.18 -5.92
N PRO A 216 -4.83 29.43 -5.54
CA PRO A 216 -4.02 30.61 -5.84
C PRO A 216 -2.71 30.70 -5.04
N LYS A 217 -2.51 29.87 -4.01
CA LYS A 217 -1.26 29.85 -3.25
C LYS A 217 -0.18 28.98 -3.89
N GLY A 218 -0.60 27.97 -4.66
CA GLY A 218 0.30 26.95 -5.19
C GLY A 218 0.41 26.95 -6.71
N ASN A 219 -0.59 27.48 -7.42
CA ASN A 219 -0.70 27.33 -8.85
C ASN A 219 -0.65 28.66 -9.59
N SER A 220 -0.31 28.54 -10.88
CA SER A 220 -0.30 29.67 -11.79
C SER A 220 -1.70 30.10 -12.22
N GLU A 221 -1.81 31.33 -12.73
CA GLU A 221 -3.09 31.86 -13.24
C GLU A 221 -3.66 30.98 -14.38
N GLY A 222 -2.80 30.48 -15.28
CA GLY A 222 -3.22 29.58 -16.36
C GLY A 222 -3.73 28.23 -15.87
N THR A 223 -3.09 27.65 -14.84
CA THR A 223 -3.58 26.40 -14.20
C THR A 223 -4.92 26.62 -13.52
N ILE A 224 -5.10 27.76 -12.85
CA ILE A 224 -6.36 28.11 -12.17
C ILE A 224 -7.48 28.32 -13.19
N GLU A 225 -7.19 29.00 -14.30
CA GLU A 225 -8.13 29.20 -15.40
C GLU A 225 -8.54 27.87 -16.05
N TRP A 226 -7.56 27.02 -16.37
CA TRP A 226 -7.79 25.67 -16.89
C TRP A 226 -8.66 24.82 -15.95
N ALA A 227 -8.42 24.90 -14.64
CA ALA A 227 -9.21 24.21 -13.63
C ALA A 227 -10.62 24.81 -13.41
N GLY A 228 -11.01 25.81 -14.21
CA GLY A 228 -12.34 26.44 -14.17
C GLY A 228 -12.50 27.53 -13.12
N GLY A 229 -11.41 27.98 -12.49
CA GLY A 229 -11.39 29.09 -11.55
C GLY A 229 -10.88 28.73 -10.15
N VAL A 230 -10.96 29.70 -9.24
CA VAL A 230 -10.44 29.59 -7.87
C VAL A 230 -11.24 28.59 -7.04
N THR A 231 -10.53 27.69 -6.36
CA THR A 231 -11.14 26.70 -5.46
C THR A 231 -11.69 27.37 -4.20
N ASP A 232 -12.96 27.11 -3.91
CA ASP A 232 -13.62 27.53 -2.67
C ASP A 232 -13.50 26.45 -1.59
N PHE A 233 -12.43 26.49 -0.80
CA PHE A 233 -12.20 25.53 0.29
C PHE A 233 -13.21 25.62 1.45
N SER A 234 -14.13 26.59 1.46
CA SER A 234 -15.24 26.59 2.43
C SER A 234 -16.30 25.53 2.12
N LYS A 235 -16.29 24.99 0.90
CA LYS A 235 -17.20 23.93 0.42
C LYS A 235 -16.62 22.52 0.54
N THR A 236 -15.50 22.35 1.24
CA THR A 236 -14.97 21.01 1.52
C THR A 236 -15.95 20.20 2.39
N PRO A 237 -15.91 18.85 2.32
CA PRO A 237 -14.98 18.03 1.56
C PRO A 237 -15.30 17.90 0.07
N PHE A 238 -14.26 17.77 -0.75
CA PHE A 238 -14.36 17.32 -2.14
C PHE A 238 -13.78 15.92 -2.24
N THR A 239 -14.51 14.98 -2.84
CA THR A 239 -14.12 13.56 -2.84
C THR A 239 -14.24 12.94 -4.22
N MET A 240 -13.15 12.37 -4.71
CA MET A 240 -13.09 11.47 -5.86
C MET A 240 -13.21 10.03 -5.36
N TYR A 241 -13.93 9.19 -6.11
CA TYR A 241 -14.15 7.78 -5.77
C TYR A 241 -13.59 6.88 -6.86
N VAL A 242 -12.82 5.87 -6.50
CA VAL A 242 -12.32 4.84 -7.44
C VAL A 242 -12.71 3.46 -6.95
N LYS A 243 -13.48 2.73 -7.78
CA LYS A 243 -13.94 1.37 -7.47
C LYS A 243 -12.89 0.33 -7.81
N SER A 244 -12.35 0.40 -9.02
CA SER A 244 -11.42 -0.60 -9.53
C SER A 244 -10.54 -0.04 -10.63
N ALA A 245 -9.37 -0.65 -10.78
CA ALA A 245 -8.48 -0.48 -11.93
C ALA A 245 -8.18 -1.86 -12.52
N ALA A 246 -8.62 -2.14 -13.75
CA ALA A 246 -8.18 -3.29 -14.52
C ALA A 246 -6.96 -2.88 -15.34
N ILE A 247 -5.82 -3.50 -15.06
CA ILE A 247 -4.54 -3.18 -15.68
C ILE A 247 -4.01 -4.42 -16.37
N GLN A 248 -3.68 -4.25 -17.64
CA GLN A 248 -3.05 -5.26 -18.48
C GLN A 248 -1.66 -4.76 -18.86
N ASP A 249 -0.65 -5.55 -18.54
CA ASP A 249 0.71 -5.33 -19.02
C ASP A 249 0.91 -6.18 -20.27
N TYR A 250 1.19 -5.56 -21.41
CA TYR A 250 1.45 -6.32 -22.64
C TYR A 250 2.83 -6.99 -22.64
N SER A 251 3.68 -6.67 -21.64
CA SER A 251 4.90 -7.40 -21.36
C SER A 251 4.68 -8.55 -20.36
N THR A 252 5.60 -9.51 -20.34
CA THR A 252 5.62 -10.63 -19.38
C THR A 252 6.92 -10.69 -18.58
N GLY A 253 7.63 -9.57 -18.47
CA GLY A 253 8.93 -9.49 -17.78
C GLY A 253 8.82 -9.41 -16.27
N SER A 254 9.96 -9.50 -15.59
CA SER A 254 10.06 -9.17 -14.17
C SER A 254 10.31 -7.69 -13.93
N GLU A 255 11.09 -7.06 -14.81
CA GLU A 255 11.52 -5.66 -14.70
C GLU A 255 11.79 -5.07 -16.10
N TYR A 256 11.85 -3.74 -16.17
CA TYR A 256 12.26 -2.99 -17.35
C TYR A 256 13.61 -2.32 -17.12
N GLN A 257 14.55 -2.58 -18.02
CA GLN A 257 15.88 -1.98 -17.99
C GLN A 257 16.02 -0.95 -19.11
N TRP A 258 16.35 0.28 -18.73
CA TRP A 258 16.80 1.32 -19.64
C TRP A 258 18.24 1.02 -20.09
N THR A 259 18.43 0.70 -21.37
CA THR A 259 19.76 0.33 -21.89
C THR A 259 20.57 1.52 -22.40
N ASP A 260 19.92 2.65 -22.64
CA ASP A 260 20.54 3.92 -23.01
C ASP A 260 19.72 5.11 -22.46
N LYS A 261 20.01 6.33 -22.94
CA LYS A 261 19.39 7.60 -22.50
C LYS A 261 18.53 8.26 -23.57
N THR A 262 18.11 7.52 -24.60
CA THR A 262 17.34 8.06 -25.72
C THR A 262 15.89 8.36 -25.34
N GLY A 263 15.32 7.55 -24.45
CA GLY A 263 13.88 7.54 -24.18
C GLY A 263 13.06 6.94 -25.33
N ASP A 264 13.70 6.17 -26.21
CA ASP A 264 13.02 5.40 -27.24
C ASP A 264 12.59 4.05 -26.67
N TRP A 265 11.43 3.55 -27.05
CA TRP A 265 10.91 2.28 -26.53
C TRP A 265 11.83 1.09 -26.86
N GLN A 266 12.59 1.17 -27.95
CA GLN A 266 13.59 0.17 -28.33
C GLN A 266 14.76 0.08 -27.35
N SER A 267 15.01 1.14 -26.56
CA SER A 267 16.03 1.14 -25.51
C SER A 267 15.61 0.37 -24.26
N ILE A 268 14.33 0.00 -24.16
CA ILE A 268 13.74 -0.68 -23.01
C ILE A 268 13.88 -2.19 -23.18
N LYS A 269 14.78 -2.77 -22.38
CA LYS A 269 14.95 -4.21 -22.31
C LYS A 269 14.04 -4.80 -21.24
N VAL A 270 13.08 -5.63 -21.66
CA VAL A 270 12.26 -6.43 -20.75
C VAL A 270 13.12 -7.56 -20.17
N ILE A 271 13.37 -7.53 -18.87
CA ILE A 271 14.14 -8.56 -18.17
C ILE A 271 13.26 -9.79 -17.99
N SER A 272 13.73 -10.95 -18.48
CA SER A 272 13.01 -12.22 -18.36
C SER A 272 12.90 -12.67 -16.91
N GLY A 273 11.72 -13.13 -16.51
CA GLY A 273 11.48 -13.66 -15.18
C GLY A 273 10.04 -13.39 -14.76
N ASN A 274 9.65 -13.94 -13.61
CA ASN A 274 8.32 -13.69 -13.06
C ASN A 274 8.36 -12.42 -12.21
N SER A 275 7.52 -11.43 -12.57
CA SER A 275 7.31 -10.22 -11.77
C SER A 275 7.02 -10.55 -10.30
N THR A 276 7.64 -9.79 -9.40
CA THR A 276 7.38 -9.85 -7.95
C THR A 276 5.93 -9.52 -7.64
N VAL A 277 5.34 -8.56 -8.36
CA VAL A 277 3.93 -8.18 -8.19
C VAL A 277 3.01 -9.27 -8.73
N ALA A 278 3.29 -9.84 -9.91
CA ALA A 278 2.51 -10.97 -10.43
C ALA A 278 2.53 -12.18 -9.49
N LYS A 279 3.68 -12.49 -8.87
CA LYS A 279 3.78 -13.53 -7.85
C LYS A 279 2.91 -13.20 -6.63
N ALA A 280 3.00 -11.99 -6.10
CA ALA A 280 2.21 -11.56 -4.95
C ALA A 280 0.69 -11.63 -5.22
N ILE A 281 0.26 -11.23 -6.42
CA ILE A 281 -1.13 -11.38 -6.88
C ILE A 281 -1.55 -12.85 -6.88
N THR A 282 -0.73 -13.72 -7.47
CA THR A 282 -1.00 -15.16 -7.53
C THR A 282 -1.05 -15.79 -6.13
N GLU A 283 -0.11 -15.44 -5.25
CA GLU A 283 -0.03 -15.94 -3.89
C GLU A 283 -1.22 -15.48 -3.02
N ASN A 284 -1.67 -14.24 -3.19
CA ASN A 284 -2.85 -13.71 -2.49
C ASN A 284 -4.15 -14.32 -3.02
N ALA A 285 -4.22 -14.66 -4.32
CA ALA A 285 -5.35 -15.39 -4.89
C ALA A 285 -5.41 -16.86 -4.40
N THR A 286 -4.26 -17.46 -4.07
CA THR A 286 -4.23 -18.82 -3.51
C THR A 286 -4.57 -18.83 -2.02
N PRO A 287 -5.49 -19.69 -1.55
CA PRO A 287 -5.81 -19.77 -0.13
C PRO A 287 -4.57 -20.23 0.66
N LYS A 288 -4.06 -19.35 1.53
CA LYS A 288 -3.00 -19.71 2.48
C LYS A 288 -3.56 -20.72 3.47
N LEU A 289 -3.18 -21.99 3.31
CA LEU A 289 -3.60 -23.06 4.20
C LEU A 289 -3.21 -22.71 5.64
N THR A 290 -4.18 -22.81 6.54
CA THR A 290 -3.95 -22.70 7.99
C THR A 290 -2.97 -23.77 8.46
N LEU A 291 -2.30 -23.58 9.60
CA LEU A 291 -1.44 -24.63 10.19
C LEU A 291 -2.20 -25.95 10.39
N SER A 292 -3.49 -25.87 10.72
CA SER A 292 -4.38 -27.03 10.82
C SER A 292 -4.55 -27.72 9.47
N GLU A 293 -4.88 -26.99 8.41
CA GLU A 293 -5.04 -27.57 7.07
C GLU A 293 -3.72 -28.12 6.51
N LYS A 294 -2.60 -27.43 6.75
CA LYS A 294 -1.26 -27.92 6.45
C LYS A 294 -0.99 -29.23 7.18
N TRP A 295 -1.30 -29.30 8.48
CA TRP A 295 -1.20 -30.51 9.29
C TRP A 295 -2.08 -31.62 8.74
N HIS A 296 -3.33 -31.34 8.40
CA HIS A 296 -4.26 -32.34 7.87
C HIS A 296 -3.80 -32.91 6.53
N ARG A 297 -3.17 -32.11 5.67
CA ARG A 297 -2.60 -32.55 4.38
C ARG A 297 -1.31 -33.37 4.49
N LEU A 298 -0.62 -33.41 5.65
CA LEU A 298 0.54 -34.28 5.82
C LEU A 298 0.15 -35.76 5.69
N SER A 299 0.99 -36.56 5.03
CA SER A 299 0.78 -37.99 4.89
C SER A 299 0.81 -38.69 6.26
N LYS A 300 0.15 -39.85 6.36
CA LYS A 300 0.13 -40.63 7.62
C LYS A 300 1.55 -40.96 8.11
N GLY A 301 2.48 -41.23 7.20
CA GLY A 301 3.89 -41.49 7.52
C GLY A 301 4.61 -40.27 8.10
N VAL A 302 4.39 -39.08 7.53
CA VAL A 302 5.01 -37.85 8.06
C VAL A 302 4.46 -37.50 9.44
N LYS A 303 3.14 -37.63 9.65
CA LYS A 303 2.52 -37.42 10.97
C LYS A 303 3.11 -38.38 12.01
N LEU A 304 3.28 -39.65 11.66
CA LEU A 304 3.87 -40.66 12.55
C LEU A 304 5.30 -40.29 12.95
N THR A 305 6.14 -39.87 12.00
CA THR A 305 7.51 -39.44 12.28
C THR A 305 7.55 -38.25 13.24
N ILE A 306 6.66 -37.26 13.05
CA ILE A 306 6.55 -36.10 13.95
C ILE A 306 6.13 -36.54 15.35
N TYR A 307 5.13 -37.41 15.48
CA TYR A 307 4.72 -37.94 16.78
C TYR A 307 5.86 -38.70 17.49
N CYS A 308 6.60 -39.54 16.77
CA CYS A 308 7.73 -40.28 17.32
C CYS A 308 8.86 -39.35 17.80
N LEU A 309 9.19 -38.31 17.02
CA LEU A 309 10.18 -37.30 17.40
C LEU A 309 9.76 -36.52 18.65
N CYS A 310 8.52 -36.01 18.69
CA CYS A 310 7.99 -35.32 19.86
C CYS A 310 7.99 -36.22 21.10
N GLY A 311 7.62 -37.49 20.94
CA GLY A 311 7.65 -38.49 22.01
C GLY A 311 9.07 -38.75 22.54
N ALA A 312 10.06 -38.90 21.65
CA ALA A 312 11.45 -39.12 22.03
C ALA A 312 12.05 -37.91 22.77
N VAL A 313 11.75 -36.69 22.32
CA VAL A 313 12.19 -35.46 23.00
C VAL A 313 11.53 -35.34 24.37
N ALA A 314 10.22 -35.58 24.48
CA ALA A 314 9.52 -35.56 25.76
C ALA A 314 10.09 -36.61 26.73
N ALA A 315 10.35 -37.82 26.25
CA ALA A 315 10.97 -38.87 27.06
C ALA A 315 12.38 -38.46 27.55
N ALA A 316 13.21 -37.89 26.67
CA ALA A 316 14.54 -37.41 27.05
C ALA A 316 14.47 -36.29 28.12
N LEU A 317 13.54 -35.35 27.97
CA LEU A 317 13.33 -34.28 28.96
C LEU A 317 12.84 -34.83 30.31
N ILE A 318 11.91 -35.79 30.30
CA ILE A 318 11.44 -36.47 31.52
C ILE A 318 12.57 -37.26 32.17
N SER A 319 13.36 -38.01 31.39
CA SER A 319 14.51 -38.75 31.92
C SER A 319 15.56 -37.83 32.53
N LEU A 320 15.84 -36.68 31.90
CA LEU A 320 16.76 -35.67 32.44
C LEU A 320 16.22 -35.09 33.75
N PHE A 321 14.93 -34.74 33.79
CA PHE A 321 14.28 -34.23 35.00
C PHE A 321 14.30 -35.25 36.15
N LEU A 322 13.98 -36.52 35.87
CA LEU A 322 14.04 -37.58 36.87
C LEU A 322 15.49 -37.80 37.35
N PHE A 323 16.45 -37.79 36.43
CA PHE A 323 17.87 -37.94 36.77
C PHE A 323 18.37 -36.82 37.69
N THR A 324 18.06 -35.56 37.37
CA THR A 324 18.44 -34.42 38.21
C THR A 324 17.74 -34.47 39.57
N PHE A 325 16.45 -34.80 39.59
CA PHE A 325 15.68 -34.97 40.82
C PHE A 325 16.24 -36.07 41.74
N PHE A 326 16.53 -37.26 41.20
CA PHE A 326 17.11 -38.35 41.98
C PHE A 326 18.54 -38.05 42.46
N ARG A 327 19.35 -37.38 41.62
CA ARG A 327 20.71 -36.96 42.00
C ARG A 327 20.68 -35.92 43.11
N GLN A 328 19.81 -34.91 43.02
CA GLN A 328 19.64 -33.90 44.07
C GLN A 328 19.14 -34.53 45.37
N ARG A 329 18.19 -35.48 45.29
CA ARG A 329 17.72 -36.23 46.46
C ARG A 329 18.82 -37.08 47.11
N ARG A 330 19.72 -37.67 46.32
CA ARG A 330 20.85 -38.46 46.85
C ARG A 330 21.88 -37.56 47.54
N ASN A 331 22.25 -36.44 46.93
CA ASN A 331 23.17 -35.48 47.53
C ASN A 331 22.62 -34.90 48.84
N GLY A 332 21.33 -34.55 48.88
CA GLY A 332 20.70 -34.09 50.11
C GLY A 332 20.64 -35.14 51.24
N ARG A 333 20.63 -36.45 50.92
CA ARG A 333 20.77 -37.51 51.95
C ARG A 333 22.19 -37.58 52.51
N LEU A 334 23.21 -37.50 51.64
CA LEU A 334 24.62 -37.52 52.04
C LEU A 334 24.99 -36.30 52.89
N GLU A 335 24.52 -35.11 52.51
CA GLU A 335 24.71 -33.88 53.30
C GLU A 335 24.07 -33.99 54.69
N ARG A 336 22.88 -34.61 54.78
CA ARG A 336 22.19 -34.85 56.07
C ARG A 336 22.92 -35.88 56.94
N GLU A 337 23.43 -36.96 56.35
CA GLU A 337 24.23 -37.96 57.07
C GLU A 337 25.55 -37.38 57.57
N ALA A 338 26.26 -36.61 56.74
CA ALA A 338 27.48 -35.91 57.15
C ALA A 338 27.22 -34.88 58.26
N TYR A 339 26.11 -34.14 58.17
CA TYR A 339 25.68 -33.22 59.23
C TYR A 339 25.40 -33.95 60.55
N ASN A 340 24.70 -35.09 60.51
CA ASN A 340 24.43 -35.89 61.71
C ASN A 340 25.73 -36.41 62.35
N GLN A 341 26.71 -36.86 61.55
CA GLN A 341 28.02 -37.30 62.04
C GLN A 341 28.81 -36.17 62.70
N LEU A 342 28.74 -34.94 62.18
CA LEU A 342 29.36 -33.77 62.79
C LEU A 342 28.72 -33.42 64.14
N ILE A 343 27.39 -33.47 64.23
CA ILE A 343 26.64 -33.26 65.48
C ILE A 343 27.06 -34.31 66.53
N GLU A 344 27.07 -35.58 66.16
CA GLU A 344 27.48 -36.68 67.06
C GLU A 344 28.93 -36.53 67.52
N LYS A 345 29.84 -36.18 66.61
CA LYS A 345 31.24 -35.91 66.94
C LYS A 345 31.39 -34.72 67.87
N GLN A 346 30.65 -33.64 67.63
CA GLN A 346 30.66 -32.46 68.50
C GLN A 346 30.10 -32.78 69.89
N GLN A 347 29.06 -33.61 69.99
CA GLN A 347 28.56 -34.12 71.26
C GLN A 347 29.61 -34.98 71.99
N GLN A 348 30.32 -35.86 71.27
CA GLN A 348 31.41 -36.67 71.83
C GLN A 348 32.61 -35.82 72.27
N ASP A 349 33.05 -34.85 71.45
CA ASP A 349 34.14 -33.93 71.78
C ASP A 349 33.78 -33.08 73.00
N ASN A 350 32.54 -32.56 73.07
CA ASN A 350 32.04 -31.85 74.26
C ASN A 350 32.02 -32.77 75.50
N GLN A 351 31.64 -34.04 75.36
CA GLN A 351 31.64 -35.02 76.46
C GLN A 351 33.07 -35.34 76.93
N ILE A 352 34.04 -35.47 76.01
CA ILE A 352 35.45 -35.73 76.33
C ILE A 352 36.10 -34.48 76.93
N GLU A 353 35.77 -33.29 76.44
CA GLU A 353 36.24 -32.02 77.01
C GLU A 353 35.75 -31.85 78.45
N MET A 354 34.48 -32.18 78.71
CA MET A 354 33.92 -32.23 80.07
C MET A 354 34.62 -33.27 80.97
N ASN A 355 35.15 -34.37 80.41
CA ASN A 355 35.88 -35.39 81.16
C ASN A 355 37.38 -35.05 81.36
N ASN A 356 38.03 -34.37 80.41
CA ASN A 356 39.45 -34.02 80.47
C ASN A 356 39.73 -32.74 81.26
N LYS A 357 38.78 -31.80 81.28
CA LYS A 357 38.78 -30.69 82.23
C LYS A 357 38.32 -31.25 83.56
N GLY A 358 39.25 -31.86 84.30
CA GLY A 358 39.03 -32.26 85.68
C GLY A 358 38.68 -31.03 86.54
N PHE A 359 37.41 -30.69 86.59
CA PHE A 359 36.83 -29.84 87.62
C PHE A 359 35.48 -30.43 88.00
N GLY A 360 35.52 -31.25 89.06
CA GLY A 360 34.49 -31.21 90.06
C GLY A 360 34.24 -29.75 90.45
N GLY A 361 32.96 -29.40 90.55
CA GLY A 361 32.50 -28.03 90.57
C GLY A 361 33.01 -27.19 91.72
N PHE A 362 32.65 -25.91 91.67
CA PHE A 362 32.21 -25.21 92.85
C PHE A 362 31.34 -24.03 92.44
N ASP A 363 30.26 -23.88 93.20
CA ASP A 363 29.26 -22.84 93.17
C ASP A 363 29.87 -21.47 93.52
N ASP A 364 29.28 -20.39 93.01
CA ASP A 364 28.33 -19.55 93.76
C ASP A 364 28.26 -18.10 93.24
N ALA A 365 27.09 -17.52 93.48
CA ALA A 365 26.81 -16.10 93.69
C ALA A 365 26.61 -15.16 92.49
N SER A 366 25.33 -15.03 92.17
CA SER A 366 24.54 -13.78 92.21
C SER A 366 24.70 -12.74 91.09
N GLY A 367 23.55 -12.36 90.53
CA GLY A 367 23.42 -11.18 89.68
C GLY A 367 22.17 -11.28 88.81
N GLY A 368 21.01 -10.99 89.38
CA GLY A 368 19.77 -10.86 88.61
C GLY A 368 19.66 -9.49 87.91
N LEU A 369 18.78 -9.47 86.90
CA LEU A 369 18.18 -8.32 86.17
C LEU A 369 18.92 -7.79 84.93
N GLY A 370 18.12 -7.50 83.90
CA GLY A 370 18.41 -6.57 82.78
C GLY A 370 18.87 -7.27 81.49
N ASP A 371 18.04 -7.46 80.46
CA ASP A 371 17.48 -6.48 79.50
C ASP A 371 18.42 -6.20 78.30
N ASP A 372 17.92 -6.63 77.13
CA ASP A 372 17.94 -6.00 75.80
C ASP A 372 19.22 -5.83 74.94
N HIS A 373 18.96 -6.00 73.63
CA HIS A 373 19.74 -5.65 72.42
C HIS A 373 21.04 -6.45 72.13
N GLY A 374 21.37 -6.89 70.91
CA GLY A 374 20.92 -6.54 69.57
C GLY A 374 22.13 -6.46 68.63
N THR A 375 21.92 -6.81 67.35
CA THR A 375 22.81 -6.66 66.16
C THR A 375 23.93 -7.70 65.99
N GLY A 376 24.25 -8.21 64.79
CA GLY A 376 23.71 -7.99 63.45
C GLY A 376 24.75 -8.28 62.35
N TYR A 377 24.25 -8.71 61.17
CA TYR A 377 24.85 -8.57 59.81
C TYR A 377 26.04 -9.48 59.40
N VAL A 378 26.22 -10.00 58.17
CA VAL A 378 25.69 -9.72 56.80
C VAL A 378 25.72 -11.00 55.94
N GLY A 379 24.74 -11.19 55.05
CA GLY A 379 24.85 -12.01 53.82
C GLY A 379 23.96 -11.42 52.72
N PRO A 380 24.38 -11.35 51.43
CA PRO A 380 23.85 -10.39 50.47
C PRO A 380 22.51 -10.80 49.84
N VAL A 381 21.75 -9.76 49.49
CA VAL A 381 20.41 -9.78 48.91
C VAL A 381 20.47 -9.68 47.37
N GLY A 382 19.54 -10.36 46.72
CA GLY A 382 19.08 -10.12 45.34
C GLY A 382 17.92 -11.06 45.01
N SER A 383 16.75 -10.89 45.65
CA SER A 383 15.56 -10.20 45.12
C SER A 383 15.04 -10.73 43.77
N ALA A 384 13.97 -11.52 43.80
CA ALA A 384 12.74 -11.27 43.03
C ALA A 384 11.66 -12.27 43.46
N SER A 385 10.48 -11.73 43.74
CA SER A 385 9.31 -12.38 44.31
C SER A 385 8.63 -13.37 43.38
N ALA A 386 8.13 -14.45 43.96
CA ALA A 386 7.04 -15.21 43.40
C ALA A 386 5.76 -14.36 43.42
N ASN A 387 5.06 -14.30 42.28
CA ASN A 387 3.62 -14.11 42.27
C ASN A 387 3.01 -15.31 41.56
N ALA A 388 2.31 -16.13 42.33
CA ALA A 388 1.44 -17.17 41.84
C ALA A 388 0.24 -16.53 41.12
N LEU A 389 -0.16 -17.07 39.97
CA LEU A 389 -1.52 -16.90 39.48
C LEU A 389 -2.12 -18.28 39.23
N ALA A 390 -3.22 -18.49 39.95
CA ALA A 390 -4.01 -19.70 39.96
C ALA A 390 -4.77 -19.90 38.65
N THR A 391 -4.95 -21.19 38.37
CA THR A 391 -5.96 -21.81 37.51
C THR A 391 -7.37 -21.26 37.72
N GLY A 392 -8.11 -21.06 36.63
CA GLY A 392 -9.55 -20.81 36.68
C GLY A 392 -10.17 -20.65 35.29
N SER A 393 -10.59 -21.75 34.69
CA SER A 393 -11.52 -21.77 33.54
C SER A 393 -12.89 -21.22 33.95
N PRO A 394 -13.64 -20.66 33.00
CA PRO A 394 -15.07 -20.93 32.93
C PRO A 394 -15.43 -21.62 31.63
N VAL A 395 -16.06 -22.77 31.81
CA VAL A 395 -16.92 -23.46 30.87
C VAL A 395 -18.08 -22.52 30.50
N VAL A 396 -18.32 -22.31 29.20
CA VAL A 396 -19.61 -21.81 28.72
C VAL A 396 -20.23 -22.88 27.81
N GLN A 397 -21.45 -23.21 28.19
CA GLN A 397 -22.24 -24.36 27.83
C GLN A 397 -22.99 -24.11 26.53
N ALA A 398 -23.07 -25.15 25.70
CA ALA A 398 -23.90 -25.19 24.50
C ALA A 398 -25.39 -25.07 24.87
N GLY A 399 -26.09 -24.18 24.16
CA GLY A 399 -27.55 -24.06 24.17
C GLY A 399 -28.08 -24.21 22.74
N GLN A 400 -28.84 -25.27 22.52
CA GLN A 400 -29.67 -25.50 21.33
C GLN A 400 -30.73 -24.40 21.19
N HIS A 401 -31.04 -24.00 19.95
CA HIS A 401 -32.40 -23.88 19.38
C HIS A 401 -32.35 -23.07 18.07
N GLY A 402 -32.69 -23.71 16.94
CA GLY A 402 -33.36 -23.01 15.83
C GLY A 402 -34.83 -22.73 16.21
N PRO A 403 -35.66 -22.10 15.34
CA PRO A 403 -35.63 -22.26 13.88
C PRO A 403 -36.08 -21.01 13.04
N ARG A 404 -36.16 -21.25 11.71
CA ARG A 404 -37.05 -20.65 10.68
C ARG A 404 -36.60 -19.43 9.86
N SER A 405 -36.50 -19.72 8.56
CA SER A 405 -36.68 -18.85 7.38
C SER A 405 -38.04 -18.15 7.35
N PRO A 406 -38.13 -17.06 6.57
CA PRO A 406 -38.95 -17.05 5.35
C PRO A 406 -38.16 -16.39 4.18
N THR A 407 -37.94 -17.03 3.03
CA THR A 407 -38.83 -17.11 1.85
C THR A 407 -39.86 -15.98 1.71
N MET A 408 -39.58 -14.99 0.85
CA MET A 408 -40.55 -14.31 -0.01
C MET A 408 -39.81 -13.82 -1.27
N VAL A 409 -40.04 -14.46 -2.42
CA VAL A 409 -40.95 -14.03 -3.51
C VAL A 409 -40.24 -13.14 -4.53
N GLU A 410 -39.90 -13.83 -5.61
CA GLU A 410 -39.66 -13.38 -6.97
C GLU A 410 -40.84 -12.52 -7.47
N HIS A 411 -40.55 -11.32 -8.00
CA HIS A 411 -41.49 -10.59 -8.85
C HIS A 411 -40.80 -10.25 -10.16
N SER A 412 -40.91 -11.18 -11.10
CA SER A 412 -40.66 -10.97 -12.53
C SER A 412 -41.79 -10.12 -13.10
N GLY A 413 -41.56 -8.82 -13.23
CA GLY A 413 -42.36 -7.93 -14.05
C GLY A 413 -41.65 -7.69 -15.38
N GLU A 414 -42.00 -8.49 -16.39
CA GLU A 414 -41.73 -8.16 -17.78
C GLU A 414 -42.45 -6.85 -18.14
N MET A 415 -41.71 -5.84 -18.57
CA MET A 415 -42.29 -4.68 -19.25
C MET A 415 -41.54 -4.49 -20.56
N SER A 416 -42.16 -5.00 -21.63
CA SER A 416 -41.72 -4.78 -23.02
C SER A 416 -41.88 -3.29 -23.39
N PRO A 417 -41.02 -2.74 -24.26
CA PRO A 417 -40.85 -1.31 -24.43
C PRO A 417 -41.98 -0.69 -25.27
N GLN A 418 -42.58 0.38 -24.75
CA GLN A 418 -43.36 1.30 -25.57
C GLN A 418 -42.41 2.19 -26.36
N THR A 419 -42.47 2.03 -27.68
CA THR A 419 -41.88 2.88 -28.71
C THR A 419 -42.36 4.32 -28.56
N ALA A 420 -41.46 5.22 -28.14
CA ALA A 420 -41.65 6.65 -28.29
C ALA A 420 -41.04 7.09 -29.63
N GLU A 421 -41.89 7.57 -30.53
CA GLU A 421 -41.54 8.17 -31.81
C GLU A 421 -40.74 9.46 -31.60
N PHE A 422 -39.54 9.54 -32.19
CA PHE A 422 -38.78 10.78 -32.33
C PHE A 422 -39.19 11.50 -33.63
N PRO A 423 -39.54 12.80 -33.60
CA PRO A 423 -39.74 13.57 -34.81
C PRO A 423 -38.38 13.93 -35.45
N GLN A 424 -38.23 13.58 -36.73
CA GLN A 424 -37.11 13.97 -37.58
C GLN A 424 -37.04 15.49 -37.78
N GLN A 425 -35.82 16.04 -37.74
CA GLN A 425 -35.48 17.39 -38.19
C GLN A 425 -34.27 17.33 -39.17
N PRO A 426 -34.13 18.31 -40.07
CA PRO A 426 -33.86 18.07 -41.49
C PRO A 426 -32.38 18.04 -41.92
N ARG A 427 -32.16 17.32 -43.03
CA ARG A 427 -30.91 17.24 -43.82
C ARG A 427 -30.42 18.63 -44.25
N PHE A 428 -29.19 18.98 -43.88
CA PHE A 428 -28.40 20.00 -44.58
C PHE A 428 -27.58 19.34 -45.69
N GLY A 429 -27.74 19.86 -46.91
CA GLY A 429 -27.11 19.35 -48.13
C GLY A 429 -25.61 19.62 -48.17
N SER A 430 -24.87 18.63 -48.68
CA SER A 430 -23.47 18.76 -49.06
C SER A 430 -23.36 19.36 -50.45
N THR A 431 -22.70 20.51 -50.56
CA THR A 431 -22.09 20.98 -51.81
C THR A 431 -20.61 20.64 -51.77
N THR A 432 -20.22 19.64 -52.55
CA THR A 432 -18.84 19.31 -52.88
C THR A 432 -18.30 20.32 -53.88
N ASN A 433 -17.17 20.95 -53.56
CA ASN A 433 -16.32 21.61 -54.53
C ASN A 433 -14.91 21.03 -54.41
N GLY A 434 -14.52 20.26 -55.43
CA GLY A 434 -13.19 19.68 -55.56
C GLY A 434 -12.19 20.72 -56.04
N GLY A 435 -11.05 20.81 -55.36
CA GLY A 435 -9.89 21.59 -55.76
C GLY A 435 -8.65 20.74 -55.62
N SER A 436 -8.20 20.19 -56.75
CA SER A 436 -6.91 19.52 -56.92
C SER A 436 -5.79 20.56 -56.85
N TYR A 437 -4.74 20.31 -56.06
CA TYR A 437 -3.44 20.96 -56.25
C TYR A 437 -2.30 19.94 -56.23
N VAL A 438 -1.56 19.98 -57.33
CA VAL A 438 -0.34 19.24 -57.64
C VAL A 438 0.87 20.11 -57.31
N LYS A 439 1.90 19.47 -56.76
CA LYS A 439 3.35 19.83 -56.74
C LYS A 439 3.75 21.27 -57.11
N MET A 440 4.40 21.94 -56.16
CA MET A 440 5.83 22.32 -56.23
C MET A 440 6.38 22.43 -54.82
#